data_AF-A0A5E4U7C1-F1
#
_entry.id   AF-A0A5E4U7C1-F1
#
_cell.length_a   1.000
_cell.length_b   1.000
_cell.length_c   1.000
_cell.angle_alpha   90.00
_cell.angle_beta   90.00
_cell.angle_gamma   90.00
#
_symmetry.space_group_name_H-M   'P 1'
#
loop_
_entity.id
_entity.type
_entity.pdbx_description
1 polymer ?
#
loop_
_entity_poly.entity_id
_entity_poly.type
_entity_poly.pdbx_seq_one_letter_code
_entity_poly.pdbx_strand_id
1 'polypeptide(L)' 'MARSYGLREEFITPHCPQQNGMVERVIRTLKEQCAHRHRFETLRHASRVIGDWIHSYNHRRPHQALKMMTPAEAFALAA' A
#
# COMPACT_ATOMS: atom_id res chain seq x y z
N MET A 1 -11.98 12.83 12.54
CA MET A 1 -10.50 12.81 12.58
C MET A 1 -9.87 13.32 11.28
N ALA A 2 -10.30 12.94 10.08
CA ALA A 2 -9.71 13.49 8.84
C ALA A 2 -9.96 15.01 8.68
N ARG A 3 -11.18 15.45 8.94
CA ARG A 3 -11.58 16.87 8.85
C ARG A 3 -10.80 17.82 9.75
N SER A 4 -10.30 17.35 10.90
CA SER A 4 -9.47 18.18 11.81
C SER A 4 -8.05 18.41 11.29
N TYR A 5 -7.60 17.60 10.33
CA TYR A 5 -6.35 17.82 9.59
C TYR A 5 -6.58 18.55 8.26
N GLY A 6 -7.78 19.08 8.01
CA GLY A 6 -8.12 19.75 6.75
C GLY A 6 -8.31 18.80 5.55
N LEU A 7 -8.38 17.48 5.80
CA LEU A 7 -8.56 16.48 4.74
C LEU A 7 -10.06 16.22 4.48
N ARG A 8 -10.41 16.11 3.19
CA ARG A 8 -11.75 15.69 2.74
C ARG A 8 -11.81 14.17 2.66
N GLU A 9 -12.86 13.60 3.21
CA GLU A 9 -13.16 12.17 3.08
C GLU A 9 -13.83 11.91 1.73
N GLU A 10 -13.26 10.99 0.97
CA GLU A 10 -13.78 10.51 -0.31
C GLU A 10 -14.24 9.06 -0.13
N PHE A 11 -15.47 8.77 -0.56
CA PHE A 11 -16.04 7.42 -0.51
C PHE A 11 -16.22 6.89 -1.93
N ILE A 12 -16.10 5.58 -2.07
CA ILE A 12 -16.49 4.93 -3.32
C ILE A 12 -17.97 5.15 -3.58
N THR A 13 -18.32 5.36 -4.85
CA THR A 13 -19.70 5.38 -5.32
C THR A 13 -20.33 4.00 -5.09
N PRO A 14 -21.57 3.94 -4.57
CA PRO A 14 -22.28 2.67 -4.41
C PRO A 14 -22.27 1.85 -5.71
N HIS A 15 -21.97 0.56 -5.60
CA HIS A 15 -21.88 -0.38 -6.73
C HIS A 15 -20.74 -0.09 -7.72
N CYS A 16 -19.71 0.68 -7.35
CA CYS A 16 -18.52 0.93 -8.16
C CYS A 16 -17.23 0.36 -7.54
N PRO A 17 -17.09 -0.97 -7.41
CA PRO A 17 -15.91 -1.60 -6.79
C PRO A 17 -14.59 -1.27 -7.52
N GLN A 18 -14.65 -0.89 -8.80
CA GLN A 18 -13.47 -0.54 -9.59
C GLN A 18 -12.72 0.67 -9.02
N GLN A 19 -13.40 1.57 -8.30
CA GLN A 19 -12.78 2.72 -7.63
C GLN A 19 -11.87 2.28 -6.47
N ASN A 20 -12.08 1.09 -5.91
CA ASN A 20 -11.27 0.53 -4.83
C ASN A 20 -10.13 -0.39 -5.32
N GLY A 21 -10.04 -0.64 -6.64
CA GLY A 21 -9.17 -1.68 -7.18
C GLY A 21 -7.68 -1.49 -6.88
N MET A 22 -7.23 -0.24 -6.74
CA MET A 22 -5.83 0.07 -6.41
C MET A 22 -5.46 -0.41 -5.00
N VAL A 23 -6.27 -0.07 -4.00
CA VAL A 23 -6.00 -0.48 -2.61
C VAL A 23 -6.19 -1.98 -2.44
N GLU A 24 -7.20 -2.58 -3.10
CA GLU A 24 -7.41 -4.02 -3.10
C GLU A 24 -6.20 -4.77 -3.67
N ARG A 25 -5.62 -4.28 -4.78
CA ARG A 25 -4.43 -4.88 -5.37
C ARG A 25 -3.22 -4.82 -4.43
N VAL A 26 -3.02 -3.70 -3.74
CA VAL A 26 -1.94 -3.54 -2.75
C VAL A 26 -2.16 -4.49 -1.58
N ILE A 27 -3.36 -4.52 -0.99
CA ILE A 27 -3.69 -5.39 0.15
C ILE A 27 -3.53 -6.87 -0.22
N ARG A 28 -4.01 -7.28 -1.39
CA ARG A 28 -3.83 -8.65 -1.88
C ARG A 28 -2.36 -9.03 -1.97
N THR A 29 -1.55 -8.16 -2.59
CA THR A 29 -0.11 -8.38 -2.75
C THR A 29 0.59 -8.48 -1.38
N LEU A 30 0.28 -7.59 -0.44
CA LEU A 30 0.80 -7.64 0.93
C LEU A 30 0.46 -8.97 1.60
N LYS A 31 -0.79 -9.43 1.48
CA LYS A 31 -1.22 -10.69 2.08
C LYS A 31 -0.47 -11.89 1.48
N GLU A 32 -0.44 -12.00 0.16
CA GLU A 32 0.18 -13.13 -0.55
C GLU A 32 1.71 -13.19 -0.39
N GLN A 33 2.37 -12.03 -0.34
CA GLN A 33 3.83 -11.96 -0.35
C GLN A 33 4.43 -11.80 1.05
N CYS A 34 3.67 -11.29 2.01
CA CYS A 34 4.14 -11.03 3.36
C CYS A 34 3.28 -11.76 4.40
N ALA A 35 2.04 -11.32 4.62
CA ALA A 35 1.28 -11.74 5.80
C ALA A 35 1.03 -13.26 5.86
N HIS A 36 0.67 -13.89 4.73
CA HIS A 36 0.43 -15.34 4.69
C HIS A 36 1.70 -16.18 4.78
N ARG A 37 2.88 -15.58 4.58
CA ARG A 37 4.18 -16.27 4.64
C ARG A 37 4.82 -16.21 6.02
N HIS A 38 4.23 -15.50 6.96
CA HIS A 38 4.79 -15.29 8.30
C HIS A 38 3.79 -15.74 9.36
N ARG A 39 4.31 -16.41 10.40
CA ARG A 39 3.60 -16.59 11.66
C ARG A 39 4.04 -15.48 12.60
N PHE A 40 3.12 -14.60 12.98
CA PHE A 40 3.42 -13.51 13.90
C PHE A 40 3.29 -13.98 15.35
N GLU A 41 4.34 -13.74 16.13
CA GLU A 41 4.37 -14.08 17.56
C GLU A 41 3.82 -12.96 18.43
N THR A 42 3.98 -11.72 17.97
CA THR A 42 3.50 -10.51 18.66
C THR A 42 3.08 -9.45 17.65
N LEU A 43 2.26 -8.49 18.09
CA LEU A 43 1.92 -7.32 17.28
C LEU A 43 3.18 -6.52 16.88
N ARG A 44 4.17 -6.39 17.78
CA ARG A 44 5.43 -5.72 17.48
C ARG A 44 6.20 -6.41 16.36
N HIS A 45 6.22 -7.74 16.36
CA HIS A 45 6.83 -8.51 15.29
C HIS A 45 6.08 -8.29 13.96
N ALA A 46 4.75 -8.34 13.97
CA ALA A 46 3.94 -8.06 12.78
C ALA A 46 4.18 -6.65 12.22
N SER A 47 4.19 -5.62 13.07
CA SER A 47 4.45 -4.23 12.66
C SER A 47 5.82 -4.07 12.00
N ARG A 48 6.87 -4.71 12.54
CA ARG A 48 8.20 -4.67 11.93
C ARG A 48 8.22 -5.33 10.56
N VAL A 49 7.74 -6.57 10.46
CA VAL A 49 7.76 -7.35 9.20
C VAL A 49 6.92 -6.68 8.12
N ILE A 50 5.73 -6.18 8.46
CA ILE A 50 4.88 -5.44 7.52
C ILE A 50 5.54 -4.11 7.13
N GLY A 51 6.14 -3.40 8.08
CA GLY A 51 6.87 -2.15 7.81
C GLY A 51 8.05 -2.35 6.85
N ASP A 52 8.86 -3.39 7.07
CA ASP A 52 9.98 -3.76 6.21
C ASP A 52 9.49 -4.11 4.79
N TRP A 53 8.36 -4.83 4.69
CA TRP A 53 7.75 -5.14 3.40
C TRP A 53 7.25 -3.88 2.68
N ILE A 54 6.57 -2.96 3.38
CA ILE A 54 6.08 -1.69 2.81
C ILE A 54 7.26 -0.85 2.30
N HIS A 55 8.34 -0.75 3.07
CA HIS A 55 9.55 -0.04 2.67
C HIS A 55 10.15 -0.66 1.39
N SER A 56 10.27 -1.99 1.34
CA SER A 56 10.75 -2.67 0.14
C SER A 56 9.84 -2.45 -1.08
N TYR A 57 8.53 -2.53 -0.89
CA TYR A 57 7.53 -2.29 -1.94
C TYR A 57 7.66 -0.87 -2.53
N ASN A 58 7.81 0.14 -1.67
CA ASN A 58 7.87 1.54 -2.12
C ASN A 58 9.23 1.96 -2.68
N HIS A 59 10.34 1.39 -2.21
CA HIS A 59 11.69 1.89 -2.53
C HIS A 59 12.55 0.92 -3.35
N ARG A 60 12.16 -0.35 -3.49
CA ARG A 60 12.99 -1.36 -4.16
C ARG A 60 12.28 -2.12 -5.27
N ARG A 61 10.95 -2.12 -5.28
CA ARG A 61 10.17 -2.86 -6.27
C ARG A 61 9.84 -1.96 -7.47
N PRO A 62 10.37 -2.23 -8.67
CA PRO A 62 9.94 -1.54 -9.87
C PRO A 62 8.56 -2.03 -10.34
N HIS A 63 7.72 -1.12 -10.84
CA HIS A 63 6.38 -1.45 -11.34
C HIS A 63 6.26 -1.13 -12.83
N GLN A 64 5.79 -2.09 -13.62
CA GLN A 64 5.56 -1.89 -15.06
C GLN A 64 4.62 -0.71 -15.35
N ALA A 65 3.56 -0.54 -14.56
CA ALA A 65 2.64 0.59 -14.68
C ALA A 65 3.30 1.96 -14.41
N LEU A 66 4.45 1.96 -13.74
CA LEU A 66 5.25 3.15 -13.44
C LEU A 66 6.50 3.22 -14.33
N LYS A 67 6.47 2.68 -15.55
CA LYS A 67 7.63 2.63 -16.47
C LYS A 67 8.88 2.00 -15.82
N MET A 68 8.69 0.96 -15.01
CA MET A 68 9.74 0.29 -14.24
C MET A 68 10.37 1.12 -13.13
N MET A 69 9.74 2.23 -12.73
CA MET A 69 10.12 2.97 -11.53
C MET A 69 9.51 2.34 -10.28
N THR A 70 10.12 2.60 -9.13
CA THR A 70 9.55 2.34 -7.82
C THR A 70 8.47 3.38 -7.49
N PRO A 71 7.51 3.08 -6.59
CA PRO A 71 6.52 4.05 -6.17
C PRO A 71 7.12 5.34 -5.61
N ALA A 72 8.22 5.24 -4.85
CA ALA A 72 8.90 6.40 -4.28
C ALA A 72 9.52 7.29 -5.36
N GLU A 73 10.15 6.71 -6.39
CA GLU A 73 10.71 7.49 -7.50
C GLU A 73 9.61 8.16 -8.33
N ALA A 74 8.52 7.44 -8.63
CA ALA A 74 7.40 8.00 -9.36
C ALA A 74 6.74 9.15 -8.58
N PHE A 75 6.61 9.02 -7.26
CA PHE A 75 6.10 10.08 -6.40
C PHE A 75 7.03 11.30 -6.38
N ALA A 76 8.35 11.10 -6.26
CA ALA A 76 9.33 12.17 -6.25
C ALA A 76 9.36 12.98 -7.56
N LEU A 77 9.02 12.36 -8.69
CA LEU A 77 8.88 13.07 -9.98
C LEU A 77 7.54 13.81 -10.15
N ALA A 78 6.52 13.42 -9.38
CA ALA A 78 5.19 14.02 -9.45
C ALA A 78 4.98 15.16 -8.43
N ALA A 79 5.91 15.31 -7.48
CA ALA A 79 5.96 16.37 -6.48
C ALA A 79 6.68 17.62 -7.03
#